data_AF-A0A936AJI3-F1
#
_entry.id   AF-A0A936AJI3-F1
#
_cell.length_a   1.000
_cell.length_b   1.000
_cell.length_c   1.000
_cell.angle_alpha   90.00
_cell.angle_beta   90.00
_cell.angle_gamma   90.00
#
_symmetry.space_group_name_H-M   'P 1'
#
loop_
_entity.id
_entity.type
_entity.pdbx_description
1 polymer ?
#
loop_
_entity_poly.entity_id
_entity_poly.type
_entity_poly.pdbx_seq_one_letter_code
_entity_poly.pdbx_strand_id
1 'polypeptide(L)' 'MLYRDKIYNEDTPDPGIVEIRIAREPDGSNSTILMNFSNEHGGFGSR' A
#
# COMPACT_ATOMS: atom_id res chain seq x y z
N MET A 1 8.54 -0.71 3.52
CA MET A 1 8.08 -2.02 3.02
C MET A 1 6.77 -1.82 2.27
N LEU A 2 6.61 -2.46 1.12
CA LEU A 2 5.41 -2.39 0.29
C LEU A 2 4.66 -3.72 0.38
N TYR A 3 3.36 -3.68 0.65
CA TYR A 3 2.50 -4.86 0.72
C TYR A 3 1.19 -4.62 -0.03
N ARG A 4 0.73 -5.65 -0.75
CA ARG A 4 -0.52 -5.62 -1.51
C ARG A 4 -1.25 -6.95 -1.34
N ASP A 5 -2.38 -6.92 -0.64
CA ASP A 5 -3.13 -8.14 -0.28
C ASP A 5 -3.58 -8.91 -1.53
N LYS A 6 -3.99 -8.18 -2.60
CA LYS A 6 -4.39 -8.77 -3.89
C LYS A 6 -3.37 -9.76 -4.49
N ILE A 7 -2.07 -9.59 -4.23
CA ILE A 7 -1.04 -10.49 -4.78
C ILE A 7 -1.12 -11.89 -4.13
N TYR A 8 -1.57 -11.94 -2.89
CA TYR A 8 -1.61 -13.16 -2.08
C TYR A 8 -3.03 -13.70 -1.89
N ASN A 9 -4.04 -12.84 -2.09
CA ASN A 9 -5.46 -13.16 -1.96
C ASN A 9 -6.26 -12.48 -3.10
N GLU A 10 -6.66 -13.25 -4.11
CA GLU A 10 -7.36 -12.73 -5.29
C GLU A 10 -8.77 -12.19 -4.96
N ASP A 11 -9.39 -12.70 -3.89
CA ASP A 11 -10.73 -12.32 -3.40
C ASP A 11 -10.70 -11.21 -2.35
N THR A 12 -9.57 -10.50 -2.21
CA THR A 12 -9.46 -9.40 -1.25
C THR A 12 -10.52 -8.32 -1.49
N PRO A 13 -11.16 -7.77 -0.44
CA PRO A 13 -12.12 -6.68 -0.57
C PRO A 13 -11.46 -5.37 -1.06
N ASP A 14 -10.13 -5.27 -0.98
CA ASP A 14 -9.37 -4.05 -1.27
C ASP A 14 -8.34 -4.25 -2.41
N PRO A 15 -8.76 -4.66 -3.62
CA PRO A 15 -7.85 -5.05 -4.70
C PRO A 15 -6.99 -3.90 -5.24
N GLY A 16 -7.39 -2.67 -4.94
CA GLY A 16 -6.71 -1.44 -5.33
C GLY A 16 -5.88 -0.81 -4.21
N ILE A 17 -5.74 -1.42 -3.03
CA ILE A 17 -5.00 -0.80 -1.92
C ILE A 17 -3.59 -1.38 -1.80
N VAL A 18 -2.61 -0.49 -1.67
CA VAL A 18 -1.25 -0.80 -1.23
C VAL A 18 -1.05 -0.27 0.18
N GLU A 19 -0.50 -1.11 1.03
CA GLU A 19 -0.03 -0.74 2.36
C GLU A 19 1.48 -0.44 2.31
N ILE A 20 1.85 0.76 2.72
CA ILE A 20 3.23 1.21 2.86
C ILE A 20 3.56 1.31 4.34
N ARG A 21 4.43 0.42 4.81
CA ARG A 21 4.97 0.49 6.17
C ARG A 21 6.32 1.18 6.16
N ILE A 22 6.39 2.31 6.83
CA ILE A 22 7.63 3.03 7.12
C ILE A 22 8.17 2.47 8.43
N ALA A 23 9.21 1.65 8.32
CA ALA A 23 9.77 0.91 9.45
C ALA A 23 10.71 1.73 10.34
N ARG A 24 11.09 2.93 9.88
CA ARG A 24 11.83 3.92 10.65
C ARG A 24 11.79 5.26 9.95
N GLU A 25 11.23 6.26 10.63
CA GLU A 25 11.34 7.67 10.26
C GLU A 25 12.52 8.32 10.99
N PRO A 26 13.03 9.47 10.51
CA PRO A 26 14.16 10.16 11.15
C PRO A 26 13.90 10.58 12.60
N ASP A 27 12.64 10.83 12.95
CA ASP A 27 12.15 11.09 14.31
C ASP A 27 11.97 9.82 15.16
N GLY A 28 12.14 8.64 14.57
CA GLY A 28 12.00 7.34 15.21
C GLY A 28 10.58 6.77 15.20
N SER A 29 9.61 7.40 14.55
CA SER A 29 8.27 6.82 14.39
C SER A 29 8.25 5.70 13.34
N ASN A 30 7.25 4.84 13.50
CA ASN A 30 6.85 3.86 12.50
C ASN A 30 5.43 4.18 12.07
N SER A 31 5.22 4.31 10.77
CA SER A 31 3.96 4.74 10.20
C SER A 31 3.47 3.75 9.15
N THR A 32 2.16 3.54 9.08
CA THR A 32 1.52 2.74 8.03
C THR A 32 0.60 3.65 7.22
N ILE A 33 0.80 3.69 5.91
CA ILE A 33 0.03 4.51 4.97
C ILE A 33 -0.70 3.58 4.01
N LEU A 34 -1.99 3.83 3.79
CA LEU A 34 -2.79 3.14 2.79
C LEU A 34 -2.94 4.05 1.57
N MET A 35 -2.62 3.55 0.39
CA MET A 35 -2.76 4.29 -0.87
C MET A 35 -3.50 3.48 -1.92
N ASN A 36 -4.22 4.17 -2.82
CA ASN A 36 -4.80 3.55 -4.00
C ASN A 36 -3.70 3.27 -5.03
N PHE A 37 -3.64 2.05 -5.55
CA PHE A 37 -2.72 1.59 -6.57
C PHE A 37 -3.48 1.18 -7.84
N SER A 38 -3.21 1.90 -8.93
CA SER A 38 -3.79 1.67 -10.24
C SER A 38 -2.87 0.75 -11.07
N ASN A 39 -3.34 -0.47 -11.38
CA ASN A 39 -2.56 -1.47 -12.12
C ASN A 39 -2.38 -1.12 -13.61
N GLU A 40 -3.35 -0.40 -14.19
CA GLU A 40 -3.36 0.01 -15.60
C GLU A 40 -2.20 0.95 -15.97
N HIS A 41 -1.70 1.73 -15.00
CA HIS A 41 -0.61 2.69 -15.21
C HIS A 41 0.58 2.49 -14.25
N GLY A 42 0.50 1.53 -13.32
CA GLY A 42 1.52 1.32 -12.29
C GLY A 42 1.69 2.54 -11.39
N GLY A 43 0.60 3.24 -11.08
CA GLY A 43 0.63 4.54 -10.39
C GLY A 43 -0.07 4.52 -9.03
N PHE A 44 0.35 5.43 -8.14
CA PHE A 44 -0.34 5.70 -6.88
C PHE A 44 -1.30 6.89 -7.04
N GLY A 45 -2.56 6.71 -6.67
CA GLY A 45 -3.56 7.77 -6.64
C GLY A 45 -3.81 8.25 -5.21
N SER A 46 -3.97 9.57 -5.04
CA SER A 46 -4.59 10.12 -3.83
C SER A 46 -6.06 9.70 -3.80
N ARG A 47 -6.54 9.32 -2.61
CA ARG A 47 -7.97 9.20 -2.35
C ARG A 47 -8.62 10.58 -2.26
#